data_AF-A0A2I1EDU1-F1
#
_entry.id   AF-A0A2I1EDU1-F1
#
_cell.length_a   1.000
_cell.length_b   1.000
_cell.length_c   1.000
_cell.angle_alpha   90.00
_cell.angle_beta   90.00
_cell.angle_gamma   90.00
#
_symmetry.space_group_name_H-M   'P 1'
#
loop_
_entity.id
_entity.type
_entity.pdbx_description
1 polymer ?
#
loop_
_entity_poly.entity_id
_entity_poly.type
_entity_poly.pdbx_seq_one_letter_code
_entity_poly.pdbx_strand_id
1 'polypeptide(L)'
;MNLDKHSDPTPNTEPSASTNIKKLSITRRVSGKTWKHPKTATRRSQLPRSLRKNWNEKLKERNEREALKMLEKEMKEEREAEKKRKLEIALKRKQRLEEKERQEKLITIYSAKKLKRLQKRKERNKK
;
A
#
# COMPACT_ATOMS: atom_id res chain seq x y z
N MET A 1 2.01 -54.92 12.84
CA MET A 1 2.92 -56.05 13.13
C MET A 1 3.56 -56.46 11.82
N ASN A 2 4.86 -56.79 11.85
CA ASN A 2 5.75 -57.19 10.75
C ASN A 2 6.38 -55.94 10.06
N LEU A 3 7.52 -55.37 10.51
CA LEU A 3 8.88 -55.92 10.68
C LEU A 3 9.35 -56.71 9.46
N ASP A 4 10.17 -56.07 8.63
CA ASP A 4 11.27 -56.75 7.93
C ASP A 4 12.47 -55.81 7.81
N LYS A 5 13.50 -56.17 8.57
CA LYS A 5 14.86 -55.67 8.46
C LYS A 5 15.57 -56.47 7.37
N HIS A 6 16.30 -55.81 6.48
CA HIS A 6 17.47 -56.39 5.83
C HIS A 6 18.66 -55.43 6.00
N SER A 7 19.54 -55.82 6.91
CA SER A 7 20.99 -55.65 6.92
C SER A 7 21.60 -55.94 5.53
N ASP A 8 22.70 -55.37 5.05
CA ASP A 8 23.92 -54.91 5.71
C ASP A 8 24.74 -53.94 4.81
N PRO A 9 25.82 -53.34 5.34
CA PRO A 9 26.56 -52.21 4.75
C PRO A 9 27.79 -52.64 3.93
N THR A 10 28.61 -51.65 3.55
CA THR A 10 30.00 -51.68 3.02
C THR A 10 30.15 -51.33 1.51
N PRO A 11 31.36 -50.98 1.03
CA PRO A 11 31.97 -49.66 1.20
C PRO A 11 32.43 -49.11 -0.17
N ASN A 12 31.95 -47.93 -0.57
CA ASN A 12 32.45 -47.32 -1.81
C ASN A 12 33.78 -46.61 -1.58
N THR A 13 34.83 -47.44 -1.64
CA THR A 13 36.15 -47.22 -2.25
C THR A 13 36.33 -45.86 -2.92
N GLU A 14 37.18 -45.03 -2.33
CA GLU A 14 37.86 -43.96 -3.05
C GLU A 14 38.95 -44.57 -3.97
N PRO A 15 38.97 -44.22 -5.26
CA PRO A 15 40.22 -44.07 -5.97
C PRO A 15 40.54 -42.59 -6.11
N SER A 16 41.55 -42.20 -5.34
CA SER A 16 42.44 -41.08 -5.62
C SER A 16 42.84 -41.05 -7.10
N ALA A 17 42.53 -39.94 -7.79
CA ALA A 17 43.23 -39.51 -8.99
C ALA A 17 42.88 -38.04 -9.26
N SER A 18 43.74 -37.17 -8.76
CA SER A 18 43.86 -35.76 -9.10
C SER A 18 44.07 -35.58 -10.61
N THR A 19 42.98 -35.52 -11.38
CA THR A 19 43.03 -34.97 -12.73
C THR A 19 42.79 -33.48 -12.64
N ASN A 20 43.89 -32.75 -12.74
CA ASN A 20 44.00 -31.31 -12.80
C ASN A 20 43.17 -30.76 -13.97
N ILE A 21 41.88 -30.53 -13.73
CA ILE A 21 41.03 -29.76 -14.64
C ILE A 21 41.53 -28.32 -14.52
N LYS A 22 42.37 -27.92 -15.47
CA LYS A 22 42.72 -26.51 -15.70
C LYS A 22 41.42 -25.72 -15.73
N LYS A 23 41.15 -25.00 -14.64
CA LYS A 23 40.02 -24.10 -14.49
C LYS A 23 40.22 -22.99 -15.51
N LEU A 24 39.69 -23.15 -16.73
CA LEU A 24 39.63 -22.08 -17.72
C LEU A 24 38.84 -20.94 -17.08
N SER A 25 39.61 -19.93 -16.70
CA SER A 25 39.20 -18.86 -15.81
C SER A 25 38.36 -17.85 -16.59
N ILE A 26 37.12 -17.70 -16.13
CA ILE A 26 36.28 -16.50 -16.25
C ILE A 26 36.07 -16.03 -17.71
N THR A 27 35.18 -16.71 -18.42
CA THR A 27 34.57 -16.19 -19.66
C THR A 27 33.18 -15.60 -19.41
N ARG A 28 33.10 -14.44 -18.75
CA ARG A 28 32.14 -13.34 -19.11
C ARG A 28 32.31 -12.07 -18.27
N ARG A 29 32.82 -11.00 -18.90
CA ARG A 29 32.11 -9.74 -19.24
C ARG A 29 33.08 -8.94 -20.15
N VAL A 30 32.77 -8.92 -21.45
CA VAL A 30 33.47 -8.31 -22.62
C VAL A 30 34.32 -9.27 -23.49
N SER A 31 34.25 -9.02 -24.82
CA SER A 31 34.75 -9.74 -26.00
C SER A 31 35.79 -10.83 -25.73
N GLY A 32 35.56 -12.04 -26.23
CA GLY A 32 36.36 -13.28 -26.06
C GLY A 32 37.83 -13.23 -26.48
N LYS A 33 38.58 -12.25 -25.98
CA LYS A 33 40.02 -12.10 -26.06
C LYS A 33 40.57 -12.46 -24.68
N THR A 34 41.16 -13.65 -24.60
CA THR A 34 41.68 -14.28 -23.37
C THR A 34 42.81 -13.48 -22.70
N TRP A 35 43.46 -12.57 -23.42
CA TRP A 35 44.53 -11.70 -22.92
C TRP A 35 44.04 -10.41 -22.24
N LYS A 36 42.73 -10.15 -22.24
CA LYS A 36 42.16 -8.97 -21.55
C LYS A 36 41.78 -9.34 -20.12
N HIS A 37 42.26 -8.56 -19.14
CA HIS A 37 41.83 -8.72 -17.75
C HIS A 37 40.34 -8.35 -17.57
N PRO A 38 39.61 -9.04 -16.67
CA PRO A 38 38.21 -8.71 -16.39
C PRO A 38 38.12 -7.31 -15.77
N LYS A 39 37.28 -6.45 -16.36
CA LYS A 39 37.04 -5.10 -15.82
C LYS A 39 36.24 -5.20 -14.53
N THR A 40 36.85 -4.88 -13.40
CA THR A 40 36.15 -4.67 -12.13
C THR A 40 35.76 -3.20 -11.97
N ALA A 41 34.71 -2.92 -11.19
CA ALA A 41 34.32 -1.54 -10.91
C ALA A 41 35.45 -0.82 -10.15
N THR A 42 35.90 0.33 -10.66
CA THR A 42 36.95 1.15 -10.03
C THR A 42 36.51 1.59 -8.64
N ARG A 43 37.15 1.05 -7.59
CA ARG A 43 36.90 1.47 -6.20
C ARG A 43 37.68 2.76 -5.93
N ARG A 44 37.00 3.90 -5.86
CA ARG A 44 37.64 5.18 -5.49
C ARG A 44 38.05 5.15 -4.01
N SER A 45 39.35 5.14 -3.75
CA SER A 45 39.95 5.14 -2.40
C SER A 45 39.73 6.45 -1.64
N GLN A 46 39.39 7.53 -2.33
CA GLN A 46 39.10 8.84 -1.74
C GLN A 46 37.66 8.97 -1.21
N LEU A 47 36.78 7.99 -1.49
CA LEU A 47 35.38 8.10 -1.06
C LEU A 47 35.29 7.85 0.46
N PRO A 48 34.62 8.72 1.25
CA PRO A 48 34.46 8.50 2.70
C PRO A 48 33.72 7.17 2.99
N ARG A 49 34.05 6.54 4.12
CA ARG A 49 33.55 5.20 4.50
C ARG A 49 32.01 5.14 4.55
N SER A 50 31.36 6.22 4.97
CA SER A 50 29.90 6.35 5.03
C SER A 50 29.20 6.23 3.67
N LEU A 51 29.88 6.56 2.58
CA LEU A 51 29.35 6.48 1.22
C LEU A 51 29.66 5.13 0.55
N ARG A 52 30.52 4.29 1.14
CA ARG A 52 30.89 2.96 0.63
C ARG A 52 29.90 1.89 1.08
N LYS A 53 28.61 2.09 0.76
CA LYS A 53 27.57 1.11 1.11
C LYS A 53 27.51 -0.04 0.13
N ASN A 54 27.40 -1.26 0.65
CA ASN A 54 27.17 -2.46 -0.15
C ASN A 54 25.76 -2.46 -0.75
N TRP A 55 25.54 -3.20 -1.83
CA TRP A 55 24.22 -3.30 -2.45
C TRP A 55 23.14 -3.79 -1.47
N ASN A 56 23.48 -4.78 -0.64
CA ASN A 56 22.57 -5.35 0.36
C ASN A 56 22.17 -4.31 1.41
N GLU A 57 23.08 -3.44 1.84
CA GLU A 57 22.78 -2.34 2.78
C GLU A 57 21.85 -1.31 2.13
N LYS A 58 22.09 -0.96 0.87
CA LYS A 58 21.20 -0.05 0.11
C LYS A 58 19.80 -0.64 -0.07
N LEU A 59 19.70 -1.95 -0.26
CA LEU A 59 18.42 -2.65 -0.39
C LEU A 59 17.66 -2.64 0.94
N LYS A 60 18.35 -2.92 2.06
CA LYS A 60 17.75 -2.83 3.41
C LYS A 60 17.21 -1.42 3.68
N GLU A 61 18.02 -0.39 3.45
CA GLU A 61 17.59 1.01 3.64
C GLU A 61 16.40 1.40 2.75
N ARG A 62 16.33 0.85 1.53
CA ARG A 62 15.18 1.10 0.64
C ARG A 62 13.92 0.45 1.21
N ASN A 63 14.01 -0.81 1.61
CA ASN A 63 12.87 -1.55 2.16
C ASN A 63 12.37 -0.91 3.46
N GLU A 64 13.27 -0.47 4.34
CA GLU A 64 12.94 0.27 5.57
C GLU A 64 12.20 1.58 5.25
N ARG A 65 12.69 2.35 4.28
CA ARG A 65 12.02 3.59 3.85
C ARG A 65 10.66 3.33 3.21
N GLU A 66 10.52 2.26 2.44
CA GLU A 66 9.24 1.86 1.85
C GLU A 66 8.24 1.47 2.94
N ALA A 67 8.64 0.68 3.93
CA ALA A 67 7.80 0.33 5.07
C ALA A 67 7.36 1.57 5.86
N LEU A 68 8.26 2.51 6.12
CA LEU A 68 7.93 3.77 6.81
C LEU A 68 6.93 4.62 6.00
N LYS A 69 7.10 4.71 4.68
CA LYS A 69 6.17 5.45 3.81
C LYS A 69 4.79 4.80 3.74
N MET A 70 4.73 3.47 3.74
CA MET A 70 3.45 2.75 3.79
C MET A 70 2.70 3.07 5.09
N LEU A 71 3.39 3.00 6.22
CA LEU A 71 2.81 3.35 7.52
C LEU A 71 2.38 4.84 7.58
N GLU A 72 3.18 5.76 7.05
CA GLU A 72 2.81 7.17 6.97
C GLU A 72 1.54 7.38 6.11
N LYS A 73 1.43 6.64 5.01
CA LYS A 73 0.29 6.70 4.11
C LYS A 73 -0.97 6.16 4.80
N GLU A 74 -0.89 5.01 5.45
CA GLU A 74 -1.98 4.42 6.23
C GLU A 74 -2.50 5.41 7.28
N MET A 75 -1.61 6.02 8.07
CA MET A 75 -2.01 7.02 9.08
C MET A 75 -2.68 8.27 8.49
N LYS A 76 -2.25 8.71 7.30
CA LYS A 76 -2.88 9.86 6.62
C LYS A 76 -4.26 9.49 6.10
N GLU A 77 -4.39 8.32 5.49
CA GLU A 77 -5.66 7.83 4.94
C GLU A 77 -6.71 7.65 6.04
N GLU A 78 -6.33 7.09 7.20
CA GLU A 78 -7.22 6.98 8.36
C GLU A 78 -7.71 8.36 8.84
N ARG A 79 -6.77 9.31 9.01
CA ARG A 79 -7.11 10.67 9.46
C ARG A 79 -8.02 11.39 8.47
N GLU A 80 -7.78 11.24 7.17
CA GLU A 80 -8.63 11.83 6.14
C GLU A 80 -10.00 11.17 6.07
N ALA A 81 -10.08 9.84 6.24
CA ALA A 81 -11.34 9.12 6.28
C ALA A 81 -12.20 9.58 7.46
N GLU A 82 -11.63 9.76 8.65
CA GLU A 82 -12.35 10.31 9.80
C GLU A 82 -12.86 11.73 9.56
N LYS A 83 -12.04 12.60 8.98
CA LYS A 83 -12.46 13.97 8.64
C LYS A 83 -13.61 13.95 7.64
N LYS A 84 -13.53 13.14 6.59
CA LYS A 84 -14.60 12.96 5.59
C LYS A 84 -15.88 12.45 6.23
N ARG A 85 -15.81 11.44 7.11
CA ARG A 85 -16.97 10.93 7.87
C ARG A 85 -17.64 12.03 8.68
N LYS A 86 -16.87 12.85 9.41
CA LYS A 86 -17.43 13.97 10.20
C LYS A 86 -18.12 15.00 9.31
N LEU A 87 -17.51 15.37 8.19
CA LEU A 87 -18.09 16.30 7.22
C LEU A 87 -19.38 15.76 6.60
N GLU A 88 -19.41 14.49 6.19
CA GLU A 88 -20.60 13.86 5.63
C GLU A 88 -21.76 13.82 6.64
N ILE A 89 -21.48 13.51 7.91
CA ILE A 89 -22.50 13.51 8.96
C ILE A 89 -23.06 14.92 9.16
N ALA A 90 -22.19 15.93 9.23
CA ALA A 90 -22.61 17.33 9.40
C ALA A 90 -23.45 17.81 8.20
N LEU A 91 -23.04 17.46 6.98
CA LEU A 91 -23.76 17.79 5.75
C LEU A 91 -25.13 17.12 5.71
N LYS A 92 -25.21 15.82 6.03
CA LYS A 92 -26.49 15.08 6.13
C LYS A 92 -27.42 15.69 7.19
N ARG A 93 -26.88 16.16 8.33
CA ARG A 93 -27.67 16.85 9.36
C ARG A 93 -28.22 18.18 8.83
N LYS A 94 -27.40 18.97 8.15
CA LYS A 94 -27.81 20.25 7.55
C LYS A 94 -28.92 20.05 6.51
N GLN A 95 -28.74 19.09 5.59
CA GLN A 95 -29.75 18.76 4.58
C GLN A 95 -31.08 18.35 5.21
N ARG A 96 -31.06 17.49 6.23
CA ARG A 96 -32.27 17.06 6.94
C ARG A 96 -33.00 18.22 7.62
N LEU A 97 -32.27 19.18 8.20
CA LEU A 97 -32.87 20.37 8.81
C LEU A 97 -33.49 21.28 7.74
N GLU A 98 -32.79 21.52 6.64
CA GLU A 98 -33.28 22.33 5.53
C GLU A 98 -34.55 21.73 4.90
N GLU A 99 -34.60 20.41 4.72
CA GLU A 99 -35.78 19.70 4.25
C GLU A 99 -36.97 19.84 5.21
N LYS A 100 -36.73 19.71 6.52
CA LYS A 100 -37.75 19.92 7.55
C LYS A 100 -38.28 21.34 7.53
N GLU A 101 -37.40 22.33 7.54
CA GLU A 101 -37.80 23.75 7.47
C GLU A 101 -38.60 24.05 6.20
N ARG A 102 -38.20 23.47 5.05
CA ARG A 102 -38.95 23.61 3.80
C ARG A 102 -40.36 23.00 3.93
N GLN A 103 -40.48 21.82 4.53
CA GLN A 103 -41.78 21.18 4.77
C GLN A 103 -42.65 22.00 5.71
N GLU A 104 -42.11 22.52 6.81
CA GLU A 104 -42.81 23.37 7.77
C GLU A 104 -43.28 24.68 7.11
N LYS A 105 -42.45 25.32 6.28
CA LYS A 105 -42.83 26.48 5.47
C LYS A 105 -44.01 26.17 4.53
N LEU A 106 -44.03 24.98 3.91
CA LEU A 106 -45.15 24.57 3.07
C LEU A 106 -46.43 24.32 3.88
N ILE A 107 -46.31 23.62 5.02
CA ILE A 107 -47.44 23.33 5.92
C ILE A 107 -48.06 24.63 6.42
N THR A 108 -47.26 25.61 6.83
CA THR A 108 -47.72 26.93 7.28
C THR A 108 -48.40 27.71 6.16
N ILE A 109 -47.88 27.66 4.93
CA ILE A 109 -48.56 28.25 3.76
C ILE A 109 -49.93 27.59 3.52
N TYR A 110 -50.01 26.26 3.61
CA TYR A 110 -51.27 25.54 3.40
C TYR A 110 -52.29 25.82 4.51
N SER A 111 -51.85 25.85 5.78
CA SER A 111 -52.72 26.18 6.91
C SER A 111 -53.25 27.61 6.80
N ALA A 112 -52.39 28.58 6.45
CA ALA A 112 -52.79 29.96 6.21
C ALA A 112 -53.80 30.08 5.03
N LYS A 113 -53.56 29.37 3.92
CA LYS A 113 -54.51 29.31 2.79
C LYS A 113 -55.86 28.73 3.22
N LYS A 114 -55.87 27.70 4.07
CA LYS A 114 -57.11 27.10 4.62
C LYS A 114 -57.88 28.09 5.48
N LEU A 115 -57.20 28.81 6.39
CA LEU A 115 -57.82 29.85 7.21
C LEU A 115 -58.44 30.98 6.38
N LYS A 116 -57.72 31.47 5.36
CA LYS A 116 -58.25 32.46 4.41
C LYS A 116 -59.49 31.97 3.67
N ARG A 117 -59.54 30.70 3.25
CA ARG A 117 -60.73 30.10 2.61
C ARG A 117 -61.93 30.07 3.56
N LEU A 118 -61.71 29.72 4.82
CA LEU A 118 -62.78 29.72 5.84
C LEU A 118 -63.30 31.13 6.14
N GLN A 119 -62.41 32.12 6.25
CA GLN A 119 -62.80 33.54 6.41
C GLN A 119 -63.68 34.00 5.24
N LYS A 120 -63.25 33.76 3.99
CA LYS A 120 -64.05 34.09 2.80
C LYS A 120 -65.40 33.38 2.73
N ARG A 121 -65.52 32.16 3.29
CA ARG A 121 -66.82 31.46 3.38
C ARG A 121 -67.73 32.12 4.41
N LYS A 122 -67.19 32.50 5.58
CA LYS A 122 -67.94 33.24 6.61
C LYS A 122 -68.42 34.59 6.09
N GLU A 123 -67.58 35.34 5.38
CA GLU A 123 -67.93 36.62 4.77
C GLU A 123 -69.07 36.49 3.75
N ARG A 124 -69.03 35.45 2.90
CA ARG A 124 -70.11 35.18 1.92
C ARG A 124 -71.44 34.84 2.59
N ASN A 125 -71.43 34.10 3.69
CA ASN A 125 -72.63 33.70 4.42
C ASN A 125 -73.16 34.78 5.39
N LYS A 126 -72.47 35.93 5.50
CA LYS A 126 -72.85 37.04 6.38
C LYS A 126 -73.73 38.09 5.68
N LYS A 127 -73.86 38.00 4.35
CA LYS A 127 -74.92 38.66 3.58
C LYS A 127 -76.15 37.77 3.57
#